data_AF-A0A3G6N7X2-F1
#
_entry.id   AF-A0A3G6N7X2-F1
#
_cell.length_a   1.000
_cell.length_b   1.000
_cell.length_c   1.000
_cell.angle_alpha   90.00
_cell.angle_beta   90.00
_cell.angle_gamma   90.00
#
_symmetry.space_group_name_H-M   'P 1'
#
loop_
_entity.id
_entity.type
_entity.pdbx_description
1 polymer ?
#
loop_
_entity_poly.entity_id
_entity_poly.type
_entity_poly.pdbx_seq_one_letter_code
_entity_poly.pdbx_strand_id
1 'polypeptide(L)'
;MKKLLLCVVFSQLANAQAPAGYYNAANGLSGASLKTALSTIITNGHQDKGYSGLWTAYKTTDIDKNYENDGSILDIYSERPSSVDPYKFTPGNNQCGTYSTEGNCYNREHIVPQSLFNEASPMRNDIHFIRATDGKVNGMRSNYPFGKVGSASFTSQNGSKLGSSSSAGFSGTVFEPIDEFKGDVARMVFYFVTRYQSKLSTFSTGNMIGSSAFPGLQTWELNVLLAWHNQDPVSQAEINRNNASYTFQGNRNPFIDNPSYVNQIWGGQAPTTDTQAPTMVTSLTVSGKTSNTVSLTWNAATDNVAVTSYDVYMNGSLETNVSSTSTTVTGLNPSTSYSFYIKAKDAAGNSSANSTTVSATTNAGTTNPNPTGCVNETFETVPTASSSSYSTKTWTSNGITWTATDSRSDQTISNKAITIRNGSLKSSSSANGIGSLTVTTQLKFSGSNGNLTVQVNGVNVGTVPYSTTVTTTTINNINVSGNVVVTLVNNSTSNRVAIDNLNWTCNNSASRQSQATNFTAEQKELQIYPNPITNQEIFVKGDTQNIKKAEIYNLQGKVMQTINNPFKNGKSIKIKSLLQGVYILKLDESSLKFVIK
;
A
#
# COMPACT_ATOMS: atom_id res chain seq x y z
N MET A 1 63.91 54.68 20.43
CA MET A 1 62.61 53.98 20.45
C MET A 1 61.90 54.21 19.12
N LYS A 2 62.09 53.32 18.14
CA LYS A 2 61.37 53.38 16.85
C LYS A 2 60.08 52.58 17.00
N LYS A 3 58.92 53.24 16.97
CA LYS A 3 57.60 52.59 16.97
C LYS A 3 57.31 52.08 15.57
N LEU A 4 57.29 50.77 15.41
CA LEU A 4 56.86 50.08 14.19
C LEU A 4 55.33 50.08 14.19
N LEU A 5 54.72 50.75 13.20
CA LEU A 5 53.26 50.76 13.00
C LEU A 5 52.89 49.45 12.30
N LEU A 6 52.23 48.54 13.02
CA LEU A 6 51.69 47.30 12.47
C LEU A 6 50.33 47.59 11.83
N CYS A 7 50.28 47.76 10.50
CA CYS A 7 49.03 47.79 9.75
C CYS A 7 48.46 46.36 9.70
N VAL A 8 47.46 46.07 10.53
CA VAL A 8 46.65 44.86 10.43
C VAL A 8 45.60 45.09 9.36
N VAL A 9 45.79 44.48 8.18
CA VAL A 9 44.77 44.38 7.15
C VAL A 9 43.74 43.34 7.62
N PHE A 10 42.62 43.81 8.15
CA PHE A 10 41.43 42.97 8.35
C PHE A 10 40.84 42.67 6.97
N SER A 11 41.14 41.50 6.41
CA SER A 11 40.37 40.91 5.32
C SER A 11 38.97 40.59 5.86
N GLN A 12 38.01 41.46 5.57
CA GLN A 12 36.60 41.16 5.82
C GLN A 12 36.22 39.94 4.96
N LEU A 13 36.00 38.81 5.61
CA LEU A 13 35.26 37.70 5.04
C LEU A 13 33.82 38.19 4.84
N ALA A 14 33.55 38.76 3.67
CA ALA A 14 32.20 39.14 3.26
C ALA A 14 31.38 37.86 3.08
N ASN A 15 30.68 37.44 4.14
CA ASN A 15 29.55 36.53 3.99
C ASN A 15 28.55 37.24 3.10
N ALA A 16 28.35 36.75 1.86
CA ALA A 16 27.51 37.37 0.86
C ALA A 16 26.02 37.20 1.19
N GLN A 17 25.58 37.79 2.30
CA GLN A 17 24.16 38.02 2.57
C GLN A 17 23.55 38.88 1.47
N ALA A 18 22.23 38.80 1.32
CA ALA A 18 21.51 39.61 0.35
C ALA A 18 21.88 41.10 0.57
N PRO A 19 22.21 41.86 -0.48
CA PRO A 19 22.54 43.27 -0.33
C PRO A 19 21.44 44.02 0.43
N ALA A 20 21.83 45.03 1.20
CA ALA A 20 20.87 45.87 1.91
C ALA A 20 19.81 46.41 0.92
N GLY A 21 18.54 46.22 1.25
CA GLY A 21 17.42 46.64 0.40
C GLY A 21 17.08 45.74 -0.78
N TYR A 22 17.76 44.60 -0.97
CA TYR A 22 17.54 43.68 -2.10
C TYR A 22 16.08 43.22 -2.23
N TYR A 23 15.37 43.06 -1.10
CA TYR A 23 13.97 42.62 -1.05
C TYR A 23 12.96 43.75 -0.75
N ASN A 24 13.34 45.03 -0.82
CA ASN A 24 12.44 46.13 -0.45
C ASN A 24 11.11 46.12 -1.20
N ALA A 25 11.11 45.75 -2.48
CA ALA A 25 9.89 45.68 -3.29
C ALA A 25 8.93 44.52 -2.90
N ALA A 26 9.38 43.60 -2.05
CA ALA A 26 8.57 42.50 -1.52
C ALA A 26 7.92 42.81 -0.16
N ASN A 27 8.32 43.92 0.49
CA ASN A 27 7.87 44.25 1.85
C ASN A 27 6.34 44.42 1.93
N GLY A 28 5.71 43.73 2.89
CA GLY A 28 4.27 43.81 3.15
C GLY A 28 3.37 43.11 2.13
N LEU A 29 3.93 42.46 1.11
CA LEU A 29 3.16 41.73 0.11
C LEU A 29 2.90 40.28 0.55
N SER A 30 1.87 39.65 -0.02
CA SER A 30 1.56 38.23 0.15
C SER A 30 0.91 37.63 -1.12
N GLY A 31 0.74 36.31 -1.15
CA GLY A 31 0.08 35.62 -2.25
C GLY A 31 0.73 35.88 -3.62
N ALA A 32 -0.09 36.02 -4.65
CA ALA A 32 0.36 36.28 -6.02
C ALA A 32 1.14 37.59 -6.18
N SER A 33 0.84 38.60 -5.36
CA SER A 33 1.54 39.90 -5.41
C SER A 33 2.99 39.79 -4.95
N LEU A 34 3.24 39.07 -3.84
CA LEU A 34 4.58 38.77 -3.35
C LEU A 34 5.35 37.91 -4.36
N LYS A 35 4.73 36.85 -4.88
CA LYS A 35 5.34 36.01 -5.93
C LYS A 35 5.77 36.84 -7.15
N THR A 36 4.96 37.82 -7.55
CA THR A 36 5.27 38.70 -8.68
C THR A 36 6.39 39.69 -8.38
N ALA A 37 6.41 40.29 -7.19
CA ALA A 37 7.52 41.16 -6.77
C ALA A 37 8.85 40.39 -6.75
N LEU A 38 8.85 39.18 -6.18
CA LEU A 38 10.04 38.31 -6.16
C LEU A 38 10.48 37.90 -7.57
N SER A 39 9.53 37.56 -8.46
CA SER A 39 9.83 37.26 -9.87
C SER A 39 10.61 38.40 -10.55
N THR A 40 10.18 39.64 -10.34
CA THR A 40 10.87 40.84 -10.86
C THR A 40 12.26 41.01 -10.25
N ILE A 41 12.40 40.89 -8.93
CA ILE A 41 13.70 40.99 -8.24
C ILE A 41 14.69 39.95 -8.78
N ILE A 42 14.27 38.69 -8.87
CA ILE A 42 15.10 37.58 -9.37
C ILE A 42 15.51 37.83 -10.82
N THR A 43 14.54 38.21 -11.67
CA THR A 43 14.78 38.39 -13.11
C THR A 43 15.76 39.53 -13.37
N ASN A 44 15.63 40.65 -12.66
CA ASN A 44 16.49 41.82 -12.85
C ASN A 44 17.94 41.56 -12.43
N GLY A 45 18.17 40.73 -11.41
CA GLY A 45 19.52 40.42 -10.95
C GLY A 45 20.27 39.39 -11.80
N HIS A 46 19.54 38.57 -12.58
CA HIS A 46 20.12 37.40 -13.21
C HIS A 46 21.01 37.72 -14.41
N GLN A 47 22.17 37.07 -14.45
CA GLN A 47 23.11 37.07 -15.57
C GLN A 47 23.27 35.65 -16.10
N ASP A 48 22.88 35.42 -17.37
CA ASP A 48 23.07 34.12 -18.01
C ASP A 48 24.58 33.90 -18.26
N LYS A 49 25.12 32.83 -17.67
CA LYS A 49 26.53 32.42 -17.83
C LYS A 49 26.72 31.30 -18.84
N GLY A 50 25.65 30.89 -19.52
CA GLY A 50 25.64 29.80 -20.48
C GLY A 50 25.74 28.42 -19.85
N TYR A 51 25.39 27.39 -20.62
CA TYR A 51 25.32 26.01 -20.14
C TYR A 51 26.67 25.44 -19.72
N SER A 52 27.75 25.81 -20.41
CA SER A 52 29.13 25.44 -20.05
C SER A 52 29.58 26.13 -18.76
N GLY A 53 29.07 27.33 -18.47
CA GLY A 53 29.38 28.09 -17.25
C GLY A 53 29.01 27.36 -15.96
N LEU A 54 28.02 26.47 -16.00
CA LEU A 54 27.63 25.64 -14.85
C LEU A 54 28.80 24.81 -14.30
N TRP A 55 29.70 24.31 -15.16
CA TRP A 55 30.89 23.58 -14.70
C TRP A 55 31.84 24.44 -13.87
N THR A 56 31.89 25.75 -14.16
CA THR A 56 32.64 26.71 -13.37
C THR A 56 31.92 27.01 -12.05
N ALA A 57 30.59 27.11 -12.08
CA ALA A 57 29.78 27.37 -10.88
C ALA A 57 29.94 26.27 -9.81
N TYR A 58 29.89 25.00 -10.19
CA TYR A 58 29.96 23.89 -9.23
C TYR A 58 31.24 23.83 -8.41
N LYS A 59 32.33 24.48 -8.85
CA LYS A 59 33.56 24.62 -8.07
C LYS A 59 33.38 25.48 -6.82
N THR A 60 32.26 26.19 -6.69
CA THR A 60 31.93 27.02 -5.54
C THR A 60 30.52 26.76 -4.98
N THR A 61 29.53 26.45 -5.83
CA THR A 61 28.11 26.33 -5.42
C THR A 61 27.75 24.97 -4.84
N ASP A 62 28.41 23.91 -5.28
CA ASP A 62 28.04 22.52 -4.96
C ASP A 62 29.25 21.81 -4.34
N ILE A 63 30.01 22.50 -3.48
CA ILE A 63 31.12 21.91 -2.72
C ILE A 63 30.62 21.50 -1.35
N ASP A 64 30.92 20.27 -0.94
CA ASP A 64 30.65 19.84 0.43
C ASP A 64 31.62 20.53 1.40
N LYS A 65 31.03 21.40 2.22
CA LYS A 65 31.68 22.17 3.28
C LYS A 65 30.99 21.96 4.63
N ASN A 66 29.96 21.12 4.68
CA ASN A 66 28.97 21.13 5.74
C ASN A 66 28.74 19.75 6.34
N TYR A 67 29.00 18.67 5.60
CA TYR A 67 28.96 17.31 6.10
C TYR A 67 30.39 16.82 6.38
N GLU A 68 31.01 16.06 5.49
CA GLU A 68 32.41 15.64 5.61
C GLU A 68 33.40 16.81 5.47
N ASN A 69 33.00 17.87 4.76
CA ASN A 69 33.82 19.04 4.48
C ASN A 69 35.17 18.66 3.83
N ASP A 70 35.12 17.72 2.89
CA ASP A 70 36.30 17.15 2.25
C ASP A 70 36.64 17.81 0.89
N GLY A 71 35.85 18.81 0.49
CA GLY A 71 36.04 19.56 -0.76
C GLY A 71 35.54 18.85 -2.00
N SER A 72 34.85 17.71 -1.85
CA SER A 72 34.14 17.04 -2.95
C SER A 72 32.87 17.79 -3.35
N ILE A 73 32.20 17.29 -4.40
CA ILE A 73 30.88 17.80 -4.81
C ILE A 73 29.84 17.37 -3.77
N LEU A 74 29.06 18.32 -3.25
CA LEU A 74 27.86 18.06 -2.46
C LEU A 74 26.72 17.57 -3.36
N ASP A 75 26.76 16.28 -3.64
CA ASP A 75 25.78 15.55 -4.43
C ASP A 75 24.66 15.02 -3.54
N ILE A 76 23.47 15.62 -3.64
CA ILE A 76 22.28 15.23 -2.87
C ILE A 76 21.81 13.78 -3.09
N TYR A 77 22.35 13.08 -4.10
CA TYR A 77 22.05 11.69 -4.41
C TYR A 77 23.08 10.68 -3.88
N SER A 78 24.22 11.13 -3.37
CA SER A 78 25.20 10.29 -2.68
C SER A 78 25.40 10.67 -1.22
N GLU A 79 25.18 11.93 -0.88
CA GLU A 79 25.38 12.51 0.44
C GLU A 79 24.62 11.73 1.53
N ARG A 80 25.33 11.38 2.60
CA ARG A 80 24.82 10.70 3.79
C ARG A 80 25.13 11.55 5.03
N PRO A 81 24.16 12.35 5.54
CA PRO A 81 24.42 13.42 6.53
C PRO A 81 25.07 13.01 7.86
N SER A 82 25.07 11.72 8.19
CA SER A 82 25.58 11.18 9.46
C SER A 82 26.62 10.07 9.28
N SER A 83 27.11 9.83 8.05
CA SER A 83 28.09 8.79 7.77
C SER A 83 28.77 9.03 6.44
N VAL A 84 30.00 8.54 6.28
CA VAL A 84 30.75 8.67 5.03
C VAL A 84 29.93 8.29 3.79
N ASP A 85 30.01 9.15 2.79
CA ASP A 85 29.44 8.96 1.47
C ASP A 85 29.87 7.65 0.79
N PRO A 86 28.97 7.01 0.02
CA PRO A 86 29.28 5.80 -0.72
C PRO A 86 30.35 6.04 -1.80
N TYR A 87 30.42 7.25 -2.33
CA TYR A 87 31.40 7.70 -3.31
C TYR A 87 31.42 9.22 -3.34
N LYS A 88 32.48 9.81 -3.89
CA LYS A 88 32.66 11.26 -3.95
C LYS A 88 33.23 11.71 -5.28
N PHE A 89 32.95 12.96 -5.65
CA PHE A 89 33.42 13.53 -6.89
C PHE A 89 34.34 14.71 -6.66
N THR A 90 35.47 14.73 -7.37
CA THR A 90 36.37 15.87 -7.38
C THR A 90 35.87 16.92 -8.38
N PRO A 91 35.59 18.17 -7.94
CA PRO A 91 35.15 19.24 -8.83
C PRO A 91 36.13 19.47 -9.98
N GLY A 92 35.66 19.36 -11.23
CA GLY A 92 36.48 19.57 -12.43
C GLY A 92 37.08 18.31 -13.05
N ASN A 93 37.05 17.17 -12.36
CA ASN A 93 37.67 15.93 -12.86
C ASN A 93 36.62 14.89 -13.23
N ASN A 94 35.66 14.61 -12.34
CA ASN A 94 34.67 13.54 -12.54
C ASN A 94 33.43 14.00 -13.33
N GLN A 95 33.60 14.86 -14.34
CA GLN A 95 32.49 15.40 -15.14
C GLN A 95 32.19 14.51 -16.35
N CYS A 96 30.96 14.04 -16.51
CA CYS A 96 30.63 13.25 -17.70
C CYS A 96 29.14 13.27 -18.10
N GLY A 97 28.84 12.67 -19.27
CA GLY A 97 27.48 12.43 -19.77
C GLY A 97 27.16 10.95 -20.00
N THR A 98 28.05 10.03 -19.63
CA THR A 98 27.89 8.59 -19.86
C THR A 98 28.25 7.81 -18.60
N TYR A 99 27.28 7.10 -18.04
CA TYR A 99 27.38 6.42 -16.75
C TYR A 99 26.59 5.12 -16.79
N SER A 100 27.08 4.10 -16.09
CA SER A 100 26.43 2.78 -16.01
C SER A 100 26.02 2.42 -14.58
N THR A 101 26.80 2.89 -13.61
CA THR A 101 26.67 2.64 -12.17
C THR A 101 26.85 3.95 -11.40
N GLU A 102 26.31 3.99 -10.19
CA GLU A 102 26.53 5.11 -9.26
C GLU A 102 28.03 5.27 -8.95
N GLY A 103 28.48 6.50 -8.78
CA GLY A 103 29.88 6.86 -8.52
C GLY A 103 30.75 6.94 -9.76
N ASN A 104 30.23 6.75 -10.98
CA ASN A 104 31.02 6.88 -12.21
C ASN A 104 31.48 8.32 -12.45
N CYS A 105 30.56 9.27 -12.36
CA CYS A 105 30.79 10.67 -12.59
C CYS A 105 29.59 11.48 -12.12
N TYR A 106 29.77 12.79 -11.97
CA TYR A 106 28.65 13.71 -11.78
C TYR A 106 28.29 14.41 -13.10
N ASN A 107 27.01 14.74 -13.23
CA ASN A 107 26.47 15.52 -14.34
C ASN A 107 25.59 16.68 -13.82
N ARG A 108 24.87 17.34 -14.72
CA ARG A 108 23.96 18.44 -14.38
C ARG A 108 22.57 17.89 -14.15
N GLU A 109 22.10 17.98 -12.92
CA GLU A 109 20.73 17.67 -12.57
C GLU A 109 19.87 18.91 -12.66
N HIS A 110 18.85 18.86 -13.52
CA HIS A 110 17.84 19.90 -13.61
C HIS A 110 16.69 19.53 -12.67
N ILE A 111 16.65 20.13 -11.48
CA ILE A 111 15.60 19.85 -10.48
C ILE A 111 14.20 20.07 -11.07
N VAL A 112 14.02 21.09 -11.92
CA VAL A 112 12.89 21.14 -12.85
C VAL A 112 13.37 20.64 -14.22
N PRO A 113 12.89 19.49 -14.73
CA PRO A 113 13.47 18.85 -15.91
C PRO A 113 13.49 19.74 -17.14
N GLN A 114 14.64 19.80 -17.84
CA GLN A 114 14.80 20.67 -19.02
C GLN A 114 13.89 20.33 -20.21
N SER A 115 13.36 19.10 -20.25
CA SER A 115 12.35 18.68 -21.24
C SER A 115 11.03 19.44 -21.09
N LEU A 116 10.72 20.01 -19.92
CA LEU A 116 9.47 20.74 -19.70
C LEU A 116 9.44 22.09 -20.41
N PHE A 117 10.61 22.66 -20.68
CA PHE A 117 10.78 23.98 -21.29
C PHE A 117 11.64 23.95 -22.56
N ASN A 118 11.73 22.79 -23.22
CA ASN A 118 12.45 22.58 -24.48
C ASN A 118 13.91 23.05 -24.44
N GLU A 119 14.60 22.85 -23.31
CA GLU A 119 15.99 23.27 -23.11
C GLU A 119 16.23 24.78 -23.37
N ALA A 120 15.18 25.60 -23.29
CA ALA A 120 15.31 27.02 -23.60
C ALA A 120 16.18 27.77 -22.57
N SER A 121 17.00 28.70 -23.07
CA SER A 121 17.69 29.68 -22.24
C SER A 121 16.74 30.81 -21.80
N PRO A 122 16.94 31.43 -20.62
CA PRO A 122 18.02 31.16 -19.66
C PRO A 122 17.74 30.03 -18.68
N MET A 123 16.57 29.37 -18.73
CA MET A 123 16.16 28.33 -17.78
C MET A 123 17.17 27.19 -17.73
N ARG A 124 17.63 26.73 -18.89
CA ARG A 124 18.60 25.64 -18.99
C ARG A 124 19.94 25.89 -18.25
N ASN A 125 20.28 27.14 -17.95
CA ASN A 125 21.61 27.55 -17.46
C ASN A 125 21.57 28.17 -16.05
N ASP A 126 20.42 28.17 -15.38
CA ASP A 126 20.23 28.85 -14.10
C ASP A 126 20.68 27.98 -12.92
N ILE A 127 21.75 28.38 -12.26
CA ILE A 127 22.39 27.57 -11.21
C ILE A 127 21.49 27.40 -9.97
N HIS A 128 20.46 28.22 -9.75
CA HIS A 128 19.64 28.11 -8.53
C HIS A 128 18.83 26.82 -8.45
N PHE A 129 18.50 26.18 -9.57
CA PHE A 129 17.79 24.90 -9.59
C PHE A 129 18.55 23.77 -10.30
N ILE A 130 19.80 24.02 -10.72
CA ILE A 130 20.62 23.00 -11.38
C ILE A 130 21.74 22.59 -10.43
N ARG A 131 21.80 21.31 -10.08
CA ARG A 131 22.79 20.73 -9.15
C ARG A 131 23.85 19.92 -9.89
N ALA A 132 25.02 19.78 -9.28
CA ALA A 132 25.97 18.75 -9.65
C ALA A 132 25.63 17.47 -8.87
N THR A 133 25.23 16.40 -9.56
CA THR A 133 24.83 15.14 -8.90
C THR A 133 25.32 13.91 -9.65
N ASP A 134 25.29 12.75 -8.99
CA ASP A 134 25.60 11.47 -9.63
C ASP A 134 24.81 11.26 -10.92
N GLY A 135 25.54 10.96 -12.00
CA GLY A 135 24.94 10.78 -13.31
C GLY A 135 23.95 9.62 -13.37
N LYS A 136 24.24 8.50 -12.70
CA LYS A 136 23.36 7.33 -12.71
C LYS A 136 22.05 7.62 -11.98
N VAL A 137 22.09 8.21 -10.79
CA VAL A 137 20.87 8.56 -10.03
C VAL A 137 20.06 9.63 -10.77
N ASN A 138 20.71 10.65 -11.33
CA ASN A 138 20.05 11.63 -12.21
C ASN A 138 19.37 10.92 -13.40
N GLY A 139 20.07 10.01 -14.08
CA GLY A 139 19.51 9.23 -15.19
C GLY A 139 18.31 8.36 -14.77
N MET A 140 18.31 7.81 -13.55
CA MET A 140 17.15 7.09 -13.01
C MET A 140 15.99 8.04 -12.69
N ARG A 141 16.28 9.23 -12.14
CA ARG A 141 15.29 10.28 -11.85
C ARG A 141 14.59 10.77 -13.11
N SER A 142 15.30 10.86 -14.24
CA SER A 142 14.73 11.21 -15.55
C SER A 142 13.95 12.53 -15.48
N ASN A 143 12.74 12.59 -16.03
CA ASN A 143 11.83 13.73 -15.95
C ASN A 143 10.69 13.53 -14.94
N TYR A 144 10.82 12.59 -14.01
CA TYR A 144 9.78 12.31 -13.03
C TYR A 144 9.66 13.47 -12.01
N PRO A 145 8.42 13.82 -11.60
CA PRO A 145 8.20 14.80 -10.55
C PRO A 145 8.69 14.29 -9.19
N PHE A 146 8.86 15.20 -8.24
CA PHE A 146 9.26 14.82 -6.89
C PHE A 146 8.04 14.47 -6.04
N GLY A 147 8.14 13.43 -5.22
CA GLY A 147 7.00 12.98 -4.43
C GLY A 147 7.36 11.85 -3.49
N LYS A 148 6.43 11.47 -2.62
CA LYS A 148 6.63 10.36 -1.69
C LYS A 148 6.49 9.01 -2.41
N VAL A 149 7.50 8.17 -2.36
CA VAL A 149 7.47 6.83 -2.96
C VAL A 149 6.77 5.85 -2.02
N GLY A 150 5.69 5.23 -2.50
CA GLY A 150 5.00 4.15 -1.79
C GLY A 150 5.67 2.78 -2.00
N SER A 151 6.02 2.47 -3.25
CA SER A 151 6.73 1.23 -3.61
C SER A 151 7.90 1.57 -4.53
N ALA A 152 9.12 1.30 -4.08
CA ALA A 152 10.34 1.64 -4.81
C ALA A 152 10.64 0.63 -5.92
N SER A 153 10.88 1.13 -7.13
CA SER A 153 11.47 0.39 -8.24
C SER A 153 13.00 0.53 -8.31
N PHE A 154 13.53 1.59 -7.69
CA PHE A 154 14.96 1.82 -7.52
C PHE A 154 15.22 2.56 -6.20
N THR A 155 16.38 2.30 -5.60
CA THR A 155 16.88 3.01 -4.41
C THR A 155 18.37 3.24 -4.60
N SER A 156 18.80 4.50 -4.51
CA SER A 156 20.22 4.87 -4.60
C SER A 156 20.99 4.45 -3.35
N GLN A 157 22.32 4.50 -3.39
CA GLN A 157 23.14 4.16 -2.24
C GLN A 157 22.95 5.09 -1.05
N ASN A 158 22.51 6.35 -1.25
CA ASN A 158 22.16 7.23 -0.14
C ASN A 158 20.75 7.03 0.41
N GLY A 159 19.89 6.28 -0.31
CA GLY A 159 18.53 5.97 0.11
C GLY A 159 17.43 6.77 -0.61
N SER A 160 17.79 7.63 -1.58
CA SER A 160 16.82 8.26 -2.47
C SER A 160 16.11 7.19 -3.31
N LYS A 161 14.83 7.39 -3.61
CA LYS A 161 13.97 6.36 -4.22
C LYS A 161 13.32 6.84 -5.50
N LEU A 162 13.15 5.93 -6.44
CA LEU A 162 12.24 6.08 -7.57
C LEU A 162 11.16 5.01 -7.43
N GLY A 163 9.90 5.35 -7.68
CA GLY A 163 8.84 4.36 -7.61
C GLY A 163 7.43 4.92 -7.77
N SER A 164 6.44 4.08 -7.48
CA SER A 164 5.03 4.49 -7.53
C SER A 164 4.71 5.50 -6.42
N SER A 165 4.04 6.59 -6.79
CA SER A 165 3.63 7.64 -5.85
C SER A 165 2.69 7.13 -4.77
N SER A 166 2.92 7.59 -3.55
CA SER A 166 1.99 7.58 -2.43
C SER A 166 1.53 8.99 -2.04
N SER A 167 1.92 10.01 -2.82
CA SER A 167 1.51 11.40 -2.60
C SER A 167 0.02 11.56 -2.89
N ALA A 168 -0.73 12.18 -1.98
CA ALA A 168 -2.14 12.43 -2.16
C ALA A 168 -2.39 13.26 -3.43
N GLY A 169 -3.32 12.81 -4.28
CA GLY A 169 -3.67 13.50 -5.53
C GLY A 169 -2.82 13.13 -6.75
N PHE A 170 -1.85 12.20 -6.64
CA PHE A 170 -1.06 11.73 -7.78
C PHE A 170 -0.67 10.24 -7.70
N SER A 171 -0.91 9.49 -8.78
CA SER A 171 -0.70 8.03 -8.86
C SER A 171 0.37 7.59 -9.87
N GLY A 172 1.19 8.51 -10.37
CA GLY A 172 2.28 8.21 -11.31
C GLY A 172 3.60 7.80 -10.64
N THR A 173 4.67 7.78 -11.41
CA THR A 173 6.04 7.58 -10.90
C THR A 173 6.59 8.88 -10.35
N VAL A 174 7.21 8.84 -9.17
CA VAL A 174 7.87 9.97 -8.52
C VAL A 174 9.28 9.59 -8.08
N PHE A 175 10.12 10.60 -7.91
CA PHE A 175 11.41 10.47 -7.23
C PHE A 175 11.34 11.12 -5.83
N GLU A 176 11.87 10.44 -4.82
CA GLU A 176 11.93 10.91 -3.43
C GLU A 176 13.41 11.02 -3.00
N PRO A 177 13.97 12.22 -2.83
CA PRO A 177 15.28 12.37 -2.19
C PRO A 177 15.18 11.99 -0.71
N ILE A 178 16.33 11.76 -0.06
CA ILE A 178 16.37 11.58 1.40
C ILE A 178 15.87 12.83 2.13
N ASP A 179 15.47 12.66 3.39
CA ASP A 179 14.78 13.70 4.17
C ASP A 179 15.58 15.01 4.28
N GLU A 180 16.92 14.92 4.37
CA GLU A 180 17.84 16.09 4.46
C GLU A 180 17.77 17.04 3.25
N PHE A 181 17.34 16.57 2.07
CA PHE A 181 17.36 17.40 0.85
C PHE A 181 15.96 17.68 0.30
N LYS A 182 14.91 17.35 1.06
CA LYS A 182 13.53 17.56 0.62
C LYS A 182 13.18 19.05 0.55
N GLY A 183 13.61 19.82 1.53
CA GLY A 183 13.46 21.27 1.60
C GLY A 183 14.29 21.99 0.54
N ASP A 184 15.54 21.54 0.31
CA ASP A 184 16.39 22.01 -0.79
C ASP A 184 15.65 21.94 -2.13
N VAL A 185 15.16 20.74 -2.47
CA VAL A 185 14.42 20.49 -3.72
C VAL A 185 13.18 21.38 -3.79
N ALA A 186 12.41 21.47 -2.70
CA ALA A 186 11.23 22.32 -2.65
C ALA A 186 11.55 23.79 -2.93
N ARG A 187 12.58 24.36 -2.28
CA ARG A 187 12.99 25.75 -2.47
C ARG A 187 13.54 26.02 -3.87
N MET A 188 14.16 25.04 -4.53
CA MET A 188 14.59 25.16 -5.94
C MET A 188 13.40 25.17 -6.91
N VAL A 189 12.38 24.36 -6.64
CA VAL A 189 11.16 24.34 -7.45
C VAL A 189 10.33 25.62 -7.26
N PHE A 190 10.13 26.07 -6.02
CA PHE A 190 9.43 27.33 -5.72
C PHE A 190 10.13 28.51 -6.40
N TYR A 191 11.46 28.52 -6.37
CA TYR A 191 12.27 29.49 -7.09
C TYR A 191 11.98 29.47 -8.60
N PHE A 192 12.00 28.29 -9.23
CA PHE A 192 11.77 28.14 -10.67
C PHE A 192 10.40 28.69 -11.09
N VAL A 193 9.33 28.26 -10.43
CA VAL A 193 7.96 28.68 -10.78
C VAL A 193 7.68 30.15 -10.46
N THR A 194 8.46 30.75 -9.55
CA THR A 194 8.40 32.19 -9.24
C THR A 194 9.14 32.99 -10.29
N ARG A 195 10.40 32.64 -10.57
CA ARG A 195 11.22 33.34 -11.55
C ARG A 195 10.57 33.32 -12.93
N TYR A 196 10.13 32.14 -13.38
CA TYR A 196 9.64 31.95 -14.74
C TYR A 196 8.11 32.02 -14.86
N GLN A 197 7.43 32.67 -13.92
CA GLN A 197 5.97 32.67 -13.85
C GLN A 197 5.26 33.11 -15.15
N SER A 198 5.85 34.03 -15.91
CA SER A 198 5.29 34.54 -17.17
C SER A 198 5.41 33.54 -18.33
N LYS A 199 6.20 32.49 -18.17
CA LYS A 199 6.46 31.45 -19.18
C LYS A 199 5.80 30.11 -18.87
N LEU A 200 5.21 29.95 -17.67
CA LEU A 200 4.64 28.65 -17.24
C LEU A 200 3.57 28.12 -18.20
N SER A 201 2.78 29.01 -18.82
CA SER A 201 1.78 28.62 -19.81
C SER A 201 2.37 28.05 -21.11
N THR A 202 3.66 28.25 -21.38
CA THR A 202 4.34 27.71 -22.57
C THR A 202 5.11 26.42 -22.26
N PHE A 203 5.10 25.95 -21.01
CA PHE A 203 5.81 24.73 -20.61
C PHE A 203 4.88 23.51 -20.60
N SER A 204 5.46 22.34 -20.80
CA SER A 204 4.77 21.09 -20.48
C SER A 204 4.66 20.94 -18.97
N THR A 205 3.50 20.51 -18.47
CA THR A 205 3.27 20.43 -17.02
C THR A 205 4.16 19.39 -16.33
N GLY A 206 4.53 18.32 -17.03
CA GLY A 206 5.32 17.21 -16.44
C GLY A 206 4.67 16.58 -15.21
N ASN A 207 3.36 16.79 -15.02
CA ASN A 207 2.64 16.54 -13.78
C ASN A 207 3.14 17.31 -12.54
N MET A 208 4.04 18.26 -12.69
CA MET A 208 4.71 19.00 -11.61
C MET A 208 4.30 20.48 -11.61
N ILE A 209 4.52 21.16 -12.73
CA ILE A 209 4.26 22.59 -12.88
C ILE A 209 2.84 22.85 -13.37
N GLY A 210 2.27 23.97 -12.96
CA GLY A 210 0.97 24.44 -13.43
C GLY A 210 1.08 25.17 -14.78
N SER A 211 -0.05 25.37 -15.45
CA SER A 211 -0.15 26.13 -16.71
C SER A 211 -0.45 27.62 -16.50
N SER A 212 -0.55 28.09 -15.26
CA SER A 212 -0.86 29.47 -14.89
C SER A 212 0.28 30.09 -14.06
N ALA A 213 0.35 31.42 -14.03
CA ALA A 213 1.33 32.14 -13.22
C ALA A 213 1.16 31.91 -11.71
N PHE A 214 -0.07 31.66 -11.24
CA PHE A 214 -0.37 31.37 -9.84
C PHE A 214 -1.38 30.21 -9.74
N PRO A 215 -1.15 29.20 -8.87
CA PRO A 215 -0.02 29.06 -7.95
C PRO A 215 1.30 28.69 -8.65
N GLY A 216 1.26 28.30 -9.93
CA GLY A 216 2.44 27.93 -10.73
C GLY A 216 2.86 26.46 -10.63
N LEU A 217 2.21 25.69 -9.76
CA LEU A 217 2.40 24.26 -9.56
C LEU A 217 1.06 23.53 -9.68
N GLN A 218 1.10 22.23 -9.96
CA GLN A 218 -0.07 21.40 -9.74
C GLN A 218 -0.35 21.31 -8.25
N THR A 219 -1.63 21.20 -7.87
CA THR A 219 -2.05 21.22 -6.46
C THR A 219 -1.37 20.13 -5.63
N TRP A 220 -1.26 18.91 -6.16
CA TRP A 220 -0.65 17.80 -5.44
C TRP A 220 0.85 18.04 -5.20
N GLU A 221 1.58 18.52 -6.20
CA GLU A 221 3.01 18.84 -6.11
C GLU A 221 3.22 19.99 -5.12
N LEU A 222 2.40 21.05 -5.21
CA LEU A 222 2.43 22.16 -4.26
C LEU A 222 2.33 21.69 -2.81
N ASN A 223 1.43 20.75 -2.53
CA ASN A 223 1.24 20.20 -1.18
C ASN A 223 2.46 19.42 -0.70
N VAL A 224 3.06 18.59 -1.56
CA VAL A 224 4.29 17.86 -1.24
C VAL A 224 5.43 18.83 -0.91
N LEU A 225 5.66 19.83 -1.77
CA LEU A 225 6.76 20.76 -1.62
C LEU A 225 6.59 21.69 -0.41
N LEU A 226 5.35 22.08 -0.08
CA LEU A 226 5.06 22.83 1.15
C LEU A 226 5.33 22.00 2.41
N ALA A 227 4.94 20.72 2.41
CA ALA A 227 5.25 19.82 3.51
C ALA A 227 6.76 19.65 3.68
N TRP A 228 7.49 19.41 2.58
CA TRP A 228 8.94 19.25 2.59
C TRP A 228 9.66 20.51 3.04
N HIS A 229 9.26 21.69 2.55
CA HIS A 229 9.82 22.97 2.99
C HIS A 229 9.66 23.20 4.50
N ASN A 230 8.53 22.81 5.09
CA ASN A 230 8.27 22.99 6.52
C ASN A 230 8.96 21.93 7.39
N GLN A 231 9.17 20.71 6.86
CA GLN A 231 9.83 19.62 7.58
C GLN A 231 11.36 19.70 7.54
N ASP A 232 11.90 20.27 6.47
CA ASP A 232 13.34 20.45 6.25
C ASP A 232 13.66 21.96 6.11
N PRO A 233 13.99 22.63 7.23
CA PRO A 233 14.35 24.05 7.27
C PRO A 233 15.58 24.38 6.41
N VAL A 234 15.80 25.67 6.14
CA VAL A 234 16.98 26.10 5.37
C VAL A 234 18.27 25.71 6.10
N SER A 235 19.13 24.95 5.42
CA SER A 235 20.41 24.48 5.96
C SER A 235 21.54 25.48 5.72
N GLN A 236 22.66 25.32 6.44
CA GLN A 236 23.85 26.12 6.19
C GLN A 236 24.46 25.84 4.80
N ALA A 237 24.32 24.61 4.30
CA ALA A 237 24.76 24.23 2.95
C ALA A 237 23.99 25.03 1.88
N GLU A 238 22.68 25.18 2.05
CA GLU A 238 21.85 26.01 1.15
C GLU A 238 22.21 27.49 1.21
N ILE A 239 22.46 28.04 2.40
CA ILE A 239 22.90 29.44 2.55
C ILE A 239 24.22 29.64 1.82
N ASN A 240 25.19 28.74 2.03
CA ASN A 240 26.49 28.77 1.36
C ASN A 240 26.34 28.70 -0.16
N ARG A 241 25.48 27.80 -0.64
CA ARG A 241 25.16 27.65 -2.06
C ARG A 241 24.47 28.90 -2.62
N ASN A 242 23.50 29.49 -1.93
CA ASN A 242 22.81 30.70 -2.37
C ASN A 242 23.76 31.91 -2.42
N ASN A 243 24.72 31.99 -1.50
CA ASN A 243 25.79 33.00 -1.52
C ASN A 243 26.68 32.82 -2.77
N ALA A 244 27.18 31.60 -3.01
CA ALA A 244 28.01 31.30 -4.17
C ALA A 244 27.26 31.48 -5.50
N SER A 245 25.99 31.10 -5.57
CA SER A 245 25.13 31.31 -6.74
C SER A 245 24.90 32.79 -7.02
N TYR A 246 24.74 33.62 -5.99
CA TYR A 246 24.66 35.07 -6.16
C TYR A 246 25.95 35.66 -6.75
N THR A 247 27.11 35.24 -6.24
CA THR A 247 28.40 35.64 -6.82
C THR A 247 28.54 35.20 -8.28
N PHE A 248 28.02 34.02 -8.63
CA PHE A 248 28.12 33.48 -10.00
C PHE A 248 27.16 34.16 -10.99
N GLN A 249 25.86 34.26 -10.67
CA GLN A 249 24.84 34.73 -11.63
C GLN A 249 24.10 36.01 -11.23
N GLY A 250 24.42 36.65 -10.11
CA GLY A 250 23.93 38.00 -9.76
C GLY A 250 22.52 38.08 -9.16
N ASN A 251 21.78 36.98 -9.10
CA ASN A 251 20.48 36.89 -8.42
C ASN A 251 20.49 35.86 -7.30
N ARG A 252 19.51 35.96 -6.38
CA ARG A 252 19.39 35.09 -5.20
C ARG A 252 18.12 34.24 -5.26
N ASN A 253 18.12 33.10 -4.56
CA ASN A 253 16.89 32.38 -4.25
C ASN A 253 16.25 33.00 -3.00
N PRO A 254 15.11 33.72 -3.12
CA PRO A 254 14.47 34.38 -1.99
C PRO A 254 13.93 33.41 -0.94
N PHE A 255 13.67 32.15 -1.31
CA PHE A 255 13.13 31.15 -0.40
C PHE A 255 14.20 30.53 0.51
N ILE A 256 15.49 30.74 0.19
CA ILE A 256 16.61 30.44 1.09
C ILE A 256 16.87 31.64 2.02
N ASP A 257 16.88 32.86 1.46
CA ASP A 257 17.13 34.07 2.26
C ASP A 257 15.98 34.43 3.22
N ASN A 258 14.74 34.14 2.83
CA ASN A 258 13.53 34.45 3.58
C ASN A 258 12.54 33.26 3.44
N PRO A 259 12.76 32.14 4.16
CA PRO A 259 11.93 30.94 4.02
C PRO A 259 10.44 31.19 4.29
N SER A 260 10.10 32.15 5.15
CA SER A 260 8.70 32.53 5.42
C SER A 260 7.92 32.98 4.16
N TYR A 261 8.61 33.44 3.11
CA TYR A 261 7.96 33.81 1.85
C TYR A 261 7.21 32.65 1.20
N VAL A 262 7.65 31.40 1.38
CA VAL A 262 6.93 30.23 0.86
C VAL A 262 5.51 30.20 1.43
N ASN A 263 5.38 30.27 2.76
CA ASN A 263 4.08 30.27 3.43
C ASN A 263 3.29 31.57 3.21
N GLN A 264 3.94 32.72 3.05
CA GLN A 264 3.24 33.97 2.70
C GLN A 264 2.67 33.96 1.28
N ILE A 265 3.25 33.20 0.34
CA ILE A 265 2.76 33.08 -1.03
C ILE A 265 1.72 31.95 -1.16
N TRP A 266 2.03 30.76 -0.64
CA TRP A 266 1.25 29.55 -0.88
C TRP A 266 0.66 28.90 0.37
N GLY A 267 0.90 29.45 1.57
CA GLY A 267 0.38 28.88 2.82
C GLY A 267 -1.15 28.83 2.90
N GLY A 268 -1.85 29.69 2.16
CA GLY A 268 -3.31 29.63 1.95
C GLY A 268 -3.75 28.88 0.68
N GLN A 269 -2.82 28.20 -0.01
CA GLN A 269 -3.07 27.41 -1.22
C GLN A 269 -2.82 25.91 -1.02
N ALA A 270 -2.00 25.53 -0.03
CA ALA A 270 -2.15 24.21 0.58
C ALA A 270 -3.52 24.14 1.28
N PRO A 271 -4.18 22.96 1.32
CA PRO A 271 -5.06 22.70 2.44
C PRO A 271 -4.20 22.97 3.68
N THR A 272 -4.63 23.92 4.52
CA THR A 272 -4.01 24.15 5.83
C THR A 272 -3.60 22.80 6.38
N THR A 273 -2.33 22.60 6.75
CA THR A 273 -1.89 21.32 7.32
C THR A 273 -2.85 21.03 8.43
N ASP A 274 -3.75 20.09 8.18
CA ASP A 274 -4.83 19.88 9.10
C ASP A 274 -4.19 19.23 10.30
N THR A 275 -4.18 19.96 11.41
CA THR A 275 -3.63 19.50 12.68
C THR A 275 -4.75 19.25 13.67
N GLN A 276 -5.98 19.62 13.30
CA GLN A 276 -7.14 19.38 14.11
C GLN A 276 -7.63 17.98 13.78
N ALA A 277 -7.76 17.16 14.83
CA ALA A 277 -8.36 15.86 14.68
C ALA A 277 -9.87 15.99 14.45
N PRO A 278 -10.46 15.07 13.68
CA PRO A 278 -11.91 14.95 13.57
C PRO A 278 -12.59 14.86 14.94
N THR A 279 -13.84 15.31 15.00
CA THR A 279 -14.67 15.13 16.18
C THR A 279 -14.86 13.64 16.49
N MET A 280 -15.04 13.32 17.77
CA MET A 280 -15.33 11.96 18.19
C MET A 280 -16.62 11.45 17.54
N VAL A 281 -16.59 10.23 17.01
CA VAL A 281 -17.79 9.57 16.46
C VAL A 281 -18.87 9.45 17.55
N THR A 282 -20.09 9.86 17.24
CA THR A 282 -21.25 9.81 18.15
C THR A 282 -22.28 8.81 17.67
N SER A 283 -23.18 8.40 18.58
CA SER A 283 -24.30 7.50 18.28
C SER A 283 -23.89 6.16 17.66
N LEU A 284 -22.70 5.65 18.00
CA LEU A 284 -22.31 4.29 17.64
C LEU A 284 -23.32 3.31 18.25
N THR A 285 -23.91 2.48 17.41
CA THR A 285 -24.96 1.52 17.78
C THR A 285 -24.82 0.23 16.98
N VAL A 286 -25.34 -0.87 17.55
CA VAL A 286 -25.46 -2.16 16.88
C VAL A 286 -26.78 -2.15 16.12
N SER A 287 -26.73 -2.13 14.79
CA SER A 287 -27.91 -2.09 13.91
C SER A 287 -28.44 -3.47 13.56
N GLY A 288 -27.63 -4.52 13.75
CA GLY A 288 -28.03 -5.90 13.50
C GLY A 288 -26.97 -6.88 13.97
N LYS A 289 -27.38 -8.13 14.19
CA LYS A 289 -26.46 -9.22 14.52
C LYS A 289 -27.00 -10.57 14.07
N THR A 290 -26.09 -11.46 13.70
CA THR A 290 -26.37 -12.87 13.42
C THR A 290 -25.53 -13.74 14.36
N SER A 291 -25.45 -15.04 14.10
CA SER A 291 -24.52 -15.93 14.81
C SER A 291 -23.05 -15.67 14.47
N ASN A 292 -22.75 -14.99 13.35
CA ASN A 292 -21.38 -14.77 12.90
C ASN A 292 -21.09 -13.35 12.38
N THR A 293 -22.03 -12.43 12.54
CA THR A 293 -21.85 -11.03 12.14
C THR A 293 -22.41 -10.06 13.17
N VAL A 294 -21.85 -8.85 13.20
CA VAL A 294 -22.39 -7.69 13.90
C VAL A 294 -22.35 -6.51 12.94
N SER A 295 -23.49 -5.88 12.72
CA SER A 295 -23.64 -4.66 11.93
C SER A 295 -23.65 -3.44 12.85
N LEU A 296 -22.88 -2.42 12.46
CA LEU A 296 -22.66 -1.20 13.23
C LEU A 296 -23.07 0.02 12.39
N THR A 297 -23.67 1.01 13.05
CA THR A 297 -24.02 2.32 12.47
C THR A 297 -23.65 3.44 13.42
N TRP A 298 -23.25 4.59 12.89
CA TRP A 298 -22.89 5.77 13.68
C TRP A 298 -23.21 7.07 12.94
N ASN A 299 -23.15 8.19 13.66
CA ASN A 299 -23.24 9.52 13.04
C ASN A 299 -21.88 9.90 12.44
N ALA A 300 -21.90 10.58 11.29
CA ALA A 300 -20.69 11.12 10.69
C ALA A 300 -19.96 12.05 11.68
N ALA A 301 -18.65 11.87 11.82
CA ALA A 301 -17.80 12.86 12.47
C ALA A 301 -17.65 14.07 11.55
N THR A 302 -17.28 15.20 12.15
CA THR A 302 -17.02 16.45 11.47
C THR A 302 -15.58 16.87 11.69
N ASP A 303 -15.07 17.64 10.75
CA ASP A 303 -13.70 18.10 10.76
C ASP A 303 -13.63 19.46 10.04
N ASN A 304 -12.59 20.25 10.30
CA ASN A 304 -12.40 21.57 9.68
C ASN A 304 -12.05 21.46 8.19
N VAL A 305 -11.49 20.34 7.73
CA VAL A 305 -11.28 20.06 6.30
C VAL A 305 -12.21 18.95 5.84
N ALA A 306 -11.98 17.72 6.30
CA ALA A 306 -12.80 16.57 5.91
C ALA A 306 -12.44 15.29 6.69
N VAL A 307 -13.46 14.53 7.08
CA VAL A 307 -13.29 13.13 7.50
C VAL A 307 -13.24 12.24 6.26
N THR A 308 -12.21 11.41 6.16
CA THR A 308 -11.97 10.52 5.00
C THR A 308 -12.32 9.06 5.28
N SER A 309 -12.17 8.61 6.52
CA SER A 309 -12.43 7.22 6.89
C SER A 309 -12.69 7.02 8.39
N TYR A 310 -13.10 5.81 8.75
CA TYR A 310 -13.38 5.35 10.09
C TYR A 310 -12.66 4.04 10.36
N ASP A 311 -11.78 4.04 11.36
CA ASP A 311 -11.15 2.83 11.88
C ASP A 311 -12.10 2.16 12.88
N VAL A 312 -12.45 0.91 12.62
CA VAL A 312 -13.32 0.10 13.46
C VAL A 312 -12.48 -0.88 14.27
N TYR A 313 -12.54 -0.76 15.59
CA TYR A 313 -11.80 -1.63 16.51
C TYR A 313 -12.73 -2.66 17.13
N MET A 314 -12.27 -3.91 17.19
CA MET A 314 -12.94 -5.02 17.86
C MET A 314 -12.02 -5.56 18.96
N ASN A 315 -12.52 -5.63 20.19
CA ASN A 315 -11.77 -6.11 21.37
C ASN A 315 -10.39 -5.44 21.54
N GLY A 316 -10.31 -4.15 21.22
CA GLY A 316 -9.08 -3.35 21.32
C GLY A 316 -8.13 -3.44 20.12
N SER A 317 -8.39 -4.30 19.14
CA SER A 317 -7.58 -4.44 17.92
C SER A 317 -8.29 -3.82 16.70
N LEU A 318 -7.53 -3.24 15.78
CA LEU A 318 -8.09 -2.72 14.52
C LEU A 318 -8.61 -3.88 13.68
N GLU A 319 -9.90 -3.86 13.37
CA GLU A 319 -10.55 -4.89 12.55
C GLU A 319 -10.62 -4.46 11.07
N THR A 320 -11.07 -3.24 10.81
CA THR A 320 -11.24 -2.73 9.44
C THR A 320 -11.25 -1.20 9.38
N ASN A 321 -11.11 -0.67 8.18
CA ASN A 321 -11.24 0.76 7.86
C ASN A 321 -12.30 0.92 6.76
N VAL A 322 -13.24 1.87 6.95
CA VAL A 322 -14.34 2.12 6.01
C VAL A 322 -14.56 3.62 5.80
N SER A 323 -15.08 4.02 4.63
CA SER A 323 -15.45 5.42 4.36
C SER A 323 -16.92 5.75 4.65
N SER A 324 -17.77 4.72 4.81
CA SER A 324 -19.18 4.86 5.17
C SER A 324 -19.39 4.99 6.68
N THR A 325 -20.54 5.52 7.09
CA THR A 325 -20.97 5.59 8.51
C THR A 325 -21.65 4.32 9.02
N SER A 326 -21.36 3.19 8.35
CA SER A 326 -21.83 1.86 8.73
C SER A 326 -20.86 0.80 8.25
N THR A 327 -20.84 -0.34 8.93
CA THR A 327 -20.09 -1.54 8.52
C THR A 327 -20.75 -2.80 9.06
N THR A 328 -20.36 -3.97 8.53
CA THR A 328 -20.68 -5.28 9.12
C THR A 328 -19.40 -6.06 9.34
N VAL A 329 -19.10 -6.33 10.61
CA VAL A 329 -18.01 -7.23 11.01
C VAL A 329 -18.50 -8.66 10.84
N THR A 330 -17.69 -9.50 10.20
CA THR A 330 -18.04 -10.88 9.84
C THR A 330 -17.05 -11.88 10.42
N GLY A 331 -17.33 -13.17 10.30
CA GLY A 331 -16.43 -14.23 10.79
C GLY A 331 -16.42 -14.36 12.32
N LEU A 332 -17.43 -13.84 13.01
CA LEU A 332 -17.54 -13.90 14.46
C LEU A 332 -17.99 -15.29 14.94
N ASN A 333 -17.62 -15.63 16.18
CA ASN A 333 -18.07 -16.84 16.84
C ASN A 333 -19.49 -16.64 17.38
N PRO A 334 -20.36 -17.67 17.38
CA PRO A 334 -21.70 -17.56 17.96
C PRO A 334 -21.66 -17.46 19.48
N SER A 335 -22.73 -16.92 20.08
CA SER A 335 -22.87 -16.74 21.53
C SER A 335 -21.65 -16.04 22.19
N THR A 336 -20.92 -15.23 21.44
CA THR A 336 -19.67 -14.61 21.88
C THR A 336 -19.87 -13.10 21.96
N SER A 337 -19.44 -12.51 23.08
CA SER A 337 -19.52 -11.07 23.28
C SER A 337 -18.30 -10.37 22.68
N TYR A 338 -18.56 -9.30 21.93
CA TYR A 338 -17.56 -8.46 21.30
C TYR A 338 -17.78 -7.01 21.72
N SER A 339 -16.70 -6.25 21.91
CA SER A 339 -16.73 -4.81 22.16
C SER A 339 -16.20 -4.04 20.94
N PHE A 340 -16.89 -2.97 20.55
CA PHE A 340 -16.55 -2.15 19.40
C PHE A 340 -16.44 -0.67 19.77
N TYR A 341 -15.42 0.01 19.23
CA TYR A 341 -15.35 1.47 19.20
C TYR A 341 -14.76 1.93 17.86
N ILE A 342 -14.99 3.20 17.53
CA ILE A 342 -14.60 3.78 16.23
C ILE A 342 -13.74 5.02 16.45
N LYS A 343 -12.76 5.22 15.57
CA LYS A 343 -12.05 6.50 15.39
C LYS A 343 -12.28 7.04 13.99
N ALA A 344 -12.60 8.32 13.88
CA ALA A 344 -12.59 9.03 12.61
C ALA A 344 -11.17 9.46 12.23
N LYS A 345 -10.87 9.48 10.93
CA LYS A 345 -9.60 9.87 10.34
C LYS A 345 -9.84 10.92 9.26
N ASP A 346 -8.97 11.91 9.17
CA ASP A 346 -8.97 12.90 8.09
C ASP A 346 -7.95 12.55 6.99
N ALA A 347 -7.78 13.45 6.02
CA ALA A 347 -6.80 13.30 4.94
C ALA A 347 -5.35 13.60 5.38
N ALA A 348 -5.16 14.30 6.50
CA ALA A 348 -3.85 14.67 7.04
C ALA A 348 -3.26 13.62 7.99
N GLY A 349 -4.06 12.60 8.36
CA GLY A 349 -3.66 11.50 9.23
C GLY A 349 -4.02 11.70 10.70
N ASN A 350 -4.72 12.78 11.08
CA ASN A 350 -5.17 12.93 12.46
C ASN A 350 -6.28 11.93 12.78
N SER A 351 -6.43 11.63 14.07
CA SER A 351 -7.40 10.65 14.57
C SER A 351 -8.23 11.24 15.67
N SER A 352 -9.54 11.04 15.62
CA SER A 352 -10.41 11.40 16.74
C SER A 352 -10.08 10.60 18.01
N ALA A 353 -10.61 11.05 19.14
CA ALA A 353 -10.76 10.21 20.32
C ALA A 353 -11.61 8.96 20.00
N ASN A 354 -11.49 7.91 20.83
CA ASN A 354 -12.37 6.73 20.74
C ASN A 354 -13.82 7.18 20.93
N SER A 355 -14.74 6.67 20.11
CA SER A 355 -16.17 6.74 20.42
C SER A 355 -16.49 6.07 21.77
N THR A 356 -17.74 6.22 22.21
CA THR A 356 -18.28 5.29 23.22
C THR A 356 -18.15 3.85 22.71
N THR A 357 -17.85 2.92 23.61
CA THR A 357 -17.78 1.50 23.28
C THR A 357 -19.18 0.90 23.32
N VAL A 358 -19.53 0.10 22.30
CA VAL A 358 -20.74 -0.72 22.31
C VAL A 358 -20.37 -2.19 22.36
N SER A 359 -21.15 -2.99 23.09
CA SER A 359 -20.98 -4.43 23.14
C SER A 359 -22.12 -5.13 22.40
N ALA A 360 -21.77 -6.18 21.66
CA ALA A 360 -22.74 -7.05 21.01
C ALA A 360 -22.37 -8.51 21.29
N THR A 361 -23.33 -9.29 21.78
CA THR A 361 -23.21 -10.75 21.82
C THR A 361 -23.91 -11.33 20.60
N THR A 362 -23.16 -12.01 19.74
CA THR A 362 -23.69 -12.71 18.56
C THR A 362 -24.78 -13.70 18.96
N ASN A 363 -25.70 -13.98 18.04
CA ASN A 363 -26.77 -14.94 18.31
C ASN A 363 -26.17 -16.34 18.53
N ALA A 364 -26.95 -17.22 19.17
CA ALA A 364 -26.59 -18.63 19.20
C ALA A 364 -26.42 -19.16 17.78
N GLY A 365 -25.41 -19.99 17.58
CA GLY A 365 -25.28 -20.77 16.36
C GLY A 365 -26.48 -21.70 16.27
N THR A 366 -27.03 -21.89 15.07
CA THR A 366 -28.08 -22.88 14.90
C THR A 366 -27.45 -24.26 15.07
N THR A 367 -27.79 -24.94 16.17
CA THR A 367 -27.46 -26.36 16.34
C THR A 367 -28.31 -27.12 15.34
N ASN A 368 -27.67 -27.56 14.27
CA ASN A 368 -28.27 -28.47 13.32
C ASN A 368 -28.69 -29.75 14.07
N PRO A 369 -29.95 -30.21 13.99
CA PRO A 369 -30.38 -31.47 14.64
C PRO A 369 -29.75 -32.71 13.99
N ASN A 370 -28.96 -32.55 12.92
CA ASN A 370 -28.29 -33.63 12.24
C ASN A 370 -27.14 -34.21 13.10
N PRO A 371 -27.14 -35.52 13.42
CA PRO A 371 -26.12 -36.15 14.28
C PRO A 371 -24.67 -36.10 13.74
N THR A 372 -24.46 -35.63 12.51
CA THR A 372 -23.12 -35.35 11.93
C THR A 372 -22.68 -33.89 12.04
N GLY A 373 -23.54 -32.97 12.51
CA GLY A 373 -23.21 -31.56 12.75
C GLY A 373 -23.13 -30.65 11.51
N CYS A 374 -23.36 -31.17 10.30
CA CYS A 374 -23.26 -30.39 9.05
C CYS A 374 -24.50 -30.43 8.16
N VAL A 375 -24.55 -29.49 7.22
CA VAL A 375 -25.77 -29.08 6.52
C VAL A 375 -26.21 -30.13 5.52
N ASN A 376 -27.50 -30.41 5.57
CA ASN A 376 -28.24 -31.20 4.61
C ASN A 376 -29.50 -30.40 4.25
N GLU A 377 -29.66 -30.10 2.97
CA GLU A 377 -30.79 -29.38 2.39
C GLU A 377 -31.43 -30.26 1.31
N THR A 378 -32.64 -30.72 1.60
CA THR A 378 -33.47 -31.55 0.72
C THR A 378 -34.43 -30.74 -0.13
N PHE A 379 -34.49 -29.42 0.07
CA PHE A 379 -35.37 -28.47 -0.61
C PHE A 379 -36.87 -28.68 -0.35
N GLU A 380 -37.25 -29.60 0.54
CA GLU A 380 -38.65 -29.92 0.83
C GLU A 380 -39.41 -28.75 1.49
N THR A 381 -38.68 -27.85 2.16
CA THR A 381 -39.23 -26.63 2.77
C THR A 381 -39.20 -25.42 1.85
N VAL A 382 -38.79 -25.57 0.58
CA VAL A 382 -38.79 -24.46 -0.39
C VAL A 382 -40.23 -23.95 -0.58
N PRO A 383 -40.48 -22.62 -0.60
CA PRO A 383 -41.82 -22.10 -0.72
C PRO A 383 -42.38 -22.45 -2.11
N THR A 384 -43.52 -23.16 -2.15
CA THR A 384 -44.26 -23.46 -3.36
C THR A 384 -44.70 -22.19 -4.06
N ALA A 385 -44.29 -21.99 -5.31
CA ALA A 385 -44.89 -20.97 -6.17
C ALA A 385 -46.08 -21.56 -6.93
N SER A 386 -47.16 -20.79 -6.98
CA SER A 386 -48.33 -21.04 -7.83
C SER A 386 -48.16 -20.57 -9.27
N SER A 387 -47.02 -19.95 -9.63
CA SER A 387 -46.75 -19.41 -10.98
C SER A 387 -45.28 -19.55 -11.40
N SER A 388 -45.04 -19.47 -12.71
CA SER A 388 -43.73 -19.57 -13.38
C SER A 388 -42.85 -18.32 -13.25
N SER A 389 -43.04 -17.52 -12.19
CA SER A 389 -42.36 -16.25 -11.97
C SER A 389 -40.99 -16.41 -11.30
N TYR A 390 -40.05 -15.52 -11.65
CA TYR A 390 -38.73 -15.45 -11.00
C TYR A 390 -38.76 -14.41 -9.89
N SER A 391 -38.32 -14.81 -8.70
CA SER A 391 -38.23 -13.94 -7.54
C SER A 391 -37.13 -14.39 -6.58
N THR A 392 -36.86 -13.56 -5.57
CA THR A 392 -36.04 -13.98 -4.44
C THR A 392 -36.87 -14.87 -3.53
N LYS A 393 -36.42 -16.10 -3.30
CA LYS A 393 -37.05 -17.05 -2.39
C LYS A 393 -36.17 -17.26 -1.18
N THR A 394 -36.78 -17.20 0.00
CA THR A 394 -36.10 -17.48 1.27
C THR A 394 -36.86 -18.56 2.03
N TRP A 395 -36.15 -19.54 2.55
CA TRP A 395 -36.70 -20.55 3.45
C TRP A 395 -35.66 -20.96 4.48
N THR A 396 -36.10 -21.67 5.52
CA THR A 396 -35.18 -22.23 6.51
C THR A 396 -35.39 -23.72 6.61
N SER A 397 -34.30 -24.47 6.51
CA SER A 397 -34.26 -25.93 6.62
C SER A 397 -33.11 -26.30 7.55
N ASN A 398 -33.36 -27.18 8.52
CA ASN A 398 -32.34 -27.67 9.46
C ASN A 398 -31.51 -26.55 10.14
N GLY A 399 -32.14 -25.41 10.44
CA GLY A 399 -31.49 -24.26 11.07
C GLY A 399 -30.61 -23.43 10.15
N ILE A 400 -30.61 -23.68 8.84
CA ILE A 400 -29.94 -22.87 7.83
C ILE A 400 -30.99 -22.14 7.01
N THR A 401 -30.88 -20.81 6.96
CA THR A 401 -31.72 -19.99 6.10
C THR A 401 -31.08 -19.93 4.72
N TRP A 402 -31.83 -20.28 3.68
CA TRP A 402 -31.40 -20.24 2.30
C TRP A 402 -32.07 -19.10 1.57
N THR A 403 -31.31 -18.39 0.75
CA THR A 403 -31.79 -17.32 -0.12
C THR A 403 -31.40 -17.64 -1.56
N ALA A 404 -32.41 -17.78 -2.43
CA ALA A 404 -32.24 -17.98 -3.86
C ALA A 404 -32.70 -16.73 -4.63
N THR A 405 -31.83 -16.12 -5.42
CA THR A 405 -32.14 -14.95 -6.27
C THR A 405 -32.40 -15.37 -7.71
N ASP A 406 -33.20 -14.56 -8.44
CA ASP A 406 -33.65 -14.86 -9.81
C ASP A 406 -34.09 -16.33 -9.95
N SER A 407 -34.99 -16.75 -9.05
CA SER A 407 -35.30 -18.15 -8.78
C SER A 407 -36.79 -18.47 -8.91
N ARG A 408 -37.10 -19.74 -9.20
CA ARG A 408 -38.46 -20.30 -9.25
C ARG A 408 -38.48 -21.71 -8.64
N SER A 409 -39.63 -22.17 -8.17
CA SER A 409 -39.77 -23.45 -7.44
C SER A 409 -40.83 -24.39 -8.02
N ASP A 410 -41.35 -24.08 -9.21
CA ASP A 410 -42.29 -24.93 -9.96
C ASP A 410 -41.58 -25.91 -10.91
N GLN A 411 -40.26 -25.82 -11.00
CA GLN A 411 -39.42 -26.74 -11.78
C GLN A 411 -38.60 -27.60 -10.82
N THR A 412 -38.89 -28.90 -10.78
CA THR A 412 -38.34 -29.85 -9.80
C THR A 412 -37.33 -30.79 -10.45
N ILE A 413 -36.36 -31.33 -9.71
CA ILE A 413 -35.58 -32.49 -10.16
C ILE A 413 -36.32 -33.77 -9.78
N SER A 414 -36.72 -33.82 -8.51
CA SER A 414 -37.54 -34.86 -7.90
C SER A 414 -38.90 -34.29 -7.51
N ASN A 415 -39.22 -34.25 -6.22
CA ASN A 415 -40.45 -33.67 -5.66
C ASN A 415 -40.37 -32.15 -5.51
N LYS A 416 -39.21 -31.65 -5.06
CA LYS A 416 -38.91 -30.23 -4.90
C LYS A 416 -37.54 -29.93 -5.47
N ALA A 417 -37.35 -28.69 -5.88
CA ALA A 417 -36.04 -28.12 -6.19
C ALA A 417 -36.17 -26.60 -6.21
N ILE A 418 -35.03 -25.91 -6.14
CA ILE A 418 -34.95 -24.50 -6.50
C ILE A 418 -34.29 -24.37 -7.86
N THR A 419 -34.90 -23.62 -8.77
CA THR A 419 -34.35 -23.37 -10.10
C THR A 419 -33.90 -21.92 -10.21
N ILE A 420 -32.61 -21.71 -10.50
CA ILE A 420 -32.00 -20.37 -10.66
C ILE A 420 -31.66 -20.08 -12.12
N ARG A 421 -31.85 -18.83 -12.56
CA ARG A 421 -31.44 -18.35 -13.89
C ARG A 421 -30.13 -17.54 -13.80
N ASN A 422 -30.16 -16.22 -13.71
CA ASN A 422 -28.95 -15.40 -13.53
C ASN A 422 -28.86 -14.95 -12.07
N GLY A 423 -28.72 -15.92 -11.18
CA GLY A 423 -28.88 -15.72 -9.75
C GLY A 423 -28.03 -16.68 -8.94
N SER A 424 -28.29 -16.72 -7.64
CA SER A 424 -27.50 -17.49 -6.69
C SER A 424 -28.38 -18.18 -5.67
N LEU A 425 -27.97 -19.37 -5.23
CA LEU A 425 -28.46 -20.01 -4.01
C LEU A 425 -27.41 -19.82 -2.91
N LYS A 426 -27.77 -19.14 -1.82
CA LYS A 426 -26.87 -18.80 -0.72
C LYS A 426 -27.40 -19.31 0.61
N SER A 427 -26.54 -19.95 1.39
CA SER A 427 -26.85 -20.34 2.77
C SER A 427 -26.64 -19.18 3.75
N SER A 428 -27.29 -19.23 4.91
CA SER A 428 -26.85 -18.51 6.11
C SER A 428 -25.55 -19.12 6.61
N SER A 429 -24.94 -18.50 7.62
CA SER A 429 -23.77 -19.09 8.26
C SER A 429 -24.12 -20.43 8.88
N SER A 430 -23.34 -21.44 8.54
CA SER A 430 -23.30 -22.72 9.24
C SER A 430 -22.05 -22.77 10.11
N ALA A 431 -22.20 -23.32 11.31
CA ALA A 431 -21.07 -23.74 12.10
C ALA A 431 -20.46 -25.02 11.49
N ASN A 432 -19.24 -25.33 11.91
CA ASN A 432 -18.56 -26.61 11.68
C ASN A 432 -17.74 -26.82 10.39
N GLY A 433 -17.48 -25.74 9.65
CA GLY A 433 -16.66 -25.80 8.44
C GLY A 433 -17.29 -26.61 7.31
N ILE A 434 -16.53 -26.77 6.23
CA ILE A 434 -16.89 -27.57 5.07
C ILE A 434 -15.67 -28.37 4.57
N GLY A 435 -15.82 -29.70 4.50
CA GLY A 435 -14.82 -30.62 3.96
C GLY A 435 -15.06 -30.94 2.49
N SER A 436 -16.30 -31.28 2.16
CA SER A 436 -16.76 -31.58 0.79
C SER A 436 -18.19 -31.09 0.59
N LEU A 437 -18.56 -30.76 -0.64
CA LEU A 437 -19.92 -30.34 -1.03
C LEU A 437 -20.48 -31.32 -2.07
N THR A 438 -21.66 -31.87 -1.80
CA THR A 438 -22.42 -32.71 -2.74
C THR A 438 -23.72 -31.99 -3.13
N VAL A 439 -24.00 -31.91 -4.43
CA VAL A 439 -25.20 -31.22 -4.97
C VAL A 439 -25.74 -31.98 -6.17
N THR A 440 -27.06 -32.06 -6.31
CA THR A 440 -27.72 -32.55 -7.52
C THR A 440 -28.21 -31.39 -8.37
N THR A 441 -27.91 -31.42 -9.67
CA THR A 441 -28.30 -30.37 -10.62
C THR A 441 -28.98 -30.96 -11.85
N GLN A 442 -29.83 -30.14 -12.48
CA GLN A 442 -30.36 -30.43 -13.81
C GLN A 442 -30.64 -29.12 -14.55
N LEU A 443 -30.23 -29.05 -15.81
CA LEU A 443 -30.64 -28.01 -16.74
C LEU A 443 -32.11 -28.20 -17.11
N LYS A 444 -32.91 -27.18 -16.87
CA LYS A 444 -34.30 -27.10 -17.28
C LYS A 444 -34.43 -26.27 -18.54
N PHE A 445 -35.44 -26.62 -19.35
CA PHE A 445 -35.74 -26.00 -20.65
C PHE A 445 -34.61 -26.17 -21.68
N SER A 446 -34.76 -25.55 -22.85
CA SER A 446 -33.69 -25.49 -23.84
C SER A 446 -32.54 -24.61 -23.34
N GLY A 447 -31.32 -25.12 -23.45
CA GLY A 447 -30.10 -24.47 -23.00
C GLY A 447 -28.87 -25.32 -23.32
N SER A 448 -27.71 -24.89 -22.84
CA SER A 448 -26.43 -25.59 -23.01
C SER A 448 -25.84 -26.02 -21.68
N ASN A 449 -25.12 -27.14 -21.68
CA ASN A 449 -24.41 -27.63 -20.51
C ASN A 449 -23.45 -26.56 -19.96
N GLY A 450 -23.25 -26.54 -18.65
CA GLY A 450 -22.42 -25.54 -18.00
C GLY A 450 -22.09 -25.89 -16.57
N ASN A 451 -21.66 -24.89 -15.81
CA ASN A 451 -21.21 -25.06 -14.43
C ASN A 451 -21.77 -23.95 -13.52
N LEU A 452 -22.24 -24.33 -12.34
CA LEU A 452 -22.43 -23.41 -11.22
C LEU A 452 -21.08 -23.15 -10.58
N THR A 453 -20.78 -21.89 -10.26
CA THR A 453 -19.60 -21.54 -9.44
C THR A 453 -19.93 -21.76 -7.98
N VAL A 454 -19.04 -22.43 -7.24
CA VAL A 454 -19.18 -22.65 -5.80
C VAL A 454 -18.27 -21.70 -5.04
N GLN A 455 -18.85 -20.96 -4.11
CA GLN A 455 -18.14 -20.06 -3.21
C GLN A 455 -18.31 -20.46 -1.75
N VAL A 456 -17.24 -20.38 -0.98
CA VAL A 456 -17.26 -20.49 0.49
C VAL A 456 -16.73 -19.18 1.06
N ASN A 457 -17.54 -18.51 1.88
CA ASN A 457 -17.22 -17.19 2.44
C ASN A 457 -16.82 -16.16 1.37
N GLY A 458 -17.42 -16.25 0.17
CA GLY A 458 -17.16 -15.37 -0.98
C GLY A 458 -15.95 -15.76 -1.85
N VAL A 459 -15.17 -16.78 -1.46
CA VAL A 459 -14.02 -17.27 -2.23
C VAL A 459 -14.43 -18.43 -3.13
N ASN A 460 -14.06 -18.43 -4.41
CA ASN A 460 -14.33 -19.52 -5.34
C ASN A 460 -13.55 -20.79 -4.92
N VAL A 461 -14.26 -21.89 -4.68
CA VAL A 461 -13.67 -23.18 -4.25
C VAL A 461 -13.84 -24.31 -5.26
N GLY A 462 -14.60 -24.08 -6.34
CA GLY A 462 -14.80 -25.07 -7.39
C GLY A 462 -16.06 -24.79 -8.21
N THR A 463 -16.46 -25.80 -8.99
CA THR A 463 -17.63 -25.73 -9.86
C THR A 463 -18.45 -27.02 -9.81
N VAL A 464 -19.77 -26.90 -9.92
CA VAL A 464 -20.70 -28.05 -10.06
C VAL A 464 -21.28 -28.04 -11.48
N PRO A 465 -21.08 -29.10 -12.28
CA PRO A 465 -21.63 -29.16 -13.63
C PRO A 465 -23.16 -29.31 -13.61
N TYR A 466 -23.81 -28.89 -14.69
CA TYR A 466 -25.22 -29.17 -14.96
C TYR A 466 -25.43 -29.49 -16.44
N SER A 467 -26.37 -30.39 -16.71
CA SER A 467 -26.81 -30.78 -18.07
C SER A 467 -28.29 -31.15 -18.06
N THR A 468 -28.88 -31.50 -19.21
CA THR A 468 -30.26 -32.02 -19.26
C THR A 468 -30.43 -33.32 -18.47
N THR A 469 -29.33 -34.05 -18.23
CA THR A 469 -29.28 -35.24 -17.39
C THR A 469 -29.09 -34.84 -15.93
N VAL A 470 -29.94 -35.37 -15.05
CA VAL A 470 -29.81 -35.18 -13.59
C VAL A 470 -28.45 -35.72 -13.15
N THR A 471 -27.65 -34.88 -12.50
CA THR A 471 -26.28 -35.24 -12.10
C THR A 471 -26.05 -34.83 -10.66
N THR A 472 -25.58 -35.77 -9.84
CA THR A 472 -25.08 -35.49 -8.48
C THR A 472 -23.56 -35.39 -8.52
N THR A 473 -23.02 -34.25 -8.13
CA THR A 473 -21.57 -34.00 -8.11
C THR A 473 -21.09 -33.76 -6.70
N THR A 474 -19.92 -34.31 -6.36
CA THR A 474 -19.22 -34.01 -5.11
C THR A 474 -17.91 -33.29 -5.38
N ILE A 475 -17.73 -32.12 -4.77
CA ILE A 475 -16.45 -31.41 -4.69
C ILE A 475 -15.79 -31.81 -3.37
N ASN A 476 -14.67 -32.51 -3.45
CA ASN A 476 -13.89 -32.92 -2.28
C ASN A 476 -12.81 -31.89 -1.94
N ASN A 477 -12.22 -32.01 -0.76
CA ASN A 477 -11.04 -31.24 -0.32
C ASN A 477 -11.25 -29.71 -0.29
N ILE A 478 -12.46 -29.26 0.00
CA ILE A 478 -12.73 -27.84 0.23
C ILE A 478 -12.05 -27.39 1.53
N ASN A 479 -12.14 -28.21 2.58
CA ASN A 479 -11.38 -28.12 3.83
C ASN A 479 -11.29 -26.70 4.44
N VAL A 480 -12.39 -25.96 4.44
CA VAL A 480 -12.49 -24.66 5.13
C VAL A 480 -13.02 -24.89 6.53
N SER A 481 -12.27 -24.49 7.55
CA SER A 481 -12.68 -24.63 8.96
C SER A 481 -13.45 -23.40 9.44
N GLY A 482 -14.11 -23.51 10.59
CA GLY A 482 -14.86 -22.41 11.21
C GLY A 482 -16.24 -22.19 10.59
N ASN A 483 -16.82 -21.01 10.81
CA ASN A 483 -18.14 -20.69 10.28
C ASN A 483 -18.09 -20.45 8.76
N VAL A 484 -18.99 -21.10 8.01
CA VAL A 484 -18.99 -21.04 6.55
C VAL A 484 -20.36 -20.67 5.98
N VAL A 485 -20.32 -19.85 4.93
CA VAL A 485 -21.45 -19.50 4.05
C VAL A 485 -21.16 -20.07 2.67
N VAL A 486 -22.03 -20.95 2.18
CA VAL A 486 -21.89 -21.58 0.86
C VAL A 486 -22.81 -20.87 -0.13
N THR A 487 -22.28 -20.50 -1.29
CA THR A 487 -23.05 -19.89 -2.39
C THR A 487 -22.81 -20.64 -3.70
N LEU A 488 -23.89 -21.02 -4.38
CA LEU A 488 -23.88 -21.50 -5.75
C LEU A 488 -24.34 -20.38 -6.67
N VAL A 489 -23.51 -19.98 -7.63
CA VAL A 489 -23.78 -18.88 -8.55
C VAL A 489 -23.97 -19.41 -9.97
N ASN A 490 -25.09 -19.06 -10.61
CA ASN A 490 -25.28 -19.23 -12.04
C ASN A 490 -25.07 -17.90 -12.76
N ASN A 491 -23.99 -17.80 -13.52
CA ASN A 491 -23.66 -16.61 -14.32
C ASN A 491 -24.26 -16.66 -15.75
N SER A 492 -25.04 -17.71 -16.06
CA SER A 492 -25.71 -17.81 -17.35
C SER A 492 -26.96 -16.93 -17.38
N THR A 493 -27.10 -16.13 -18.44
CA THR A 493 -28.28 -15.30 -18.67
C THR A 493 -29.46 -16.08 -19.26
N SER A 494 -29.24 -17.30 -19.75
CA SER A 494 -30.23 -18.11 -20.47
C SER A 494 -30.50 -19.48 -19.82
N ASN A 495 -29.52 -20.11 -19.18
CA ASN A 495 -29.69 -21.43 -18.59
C ASN A 495 -30.46 -21.35 -17.26
N ARG A 496 -31.36 -22.31 -17.04
CA ARG A 496 -32.12 -22.45 -15.79
C ARG A 496 -31.74 -23.75 -15.12
N VAL A 497 -31.08 -23.65 -13.99
CA VAL A 497 -30.48 -24.80 -13.32
C VAL A 497 -31.31 -25.10 -12.09
N ALA A 498 -32.00 -26.24 -12.12
CA ALA A 498 -32.61 -26.82 -10.94
C ALA A 498 -31.51 -27.38 -10.04
N ILE A 499 -31.65 -27.16 -8.74
CA ILE A 499 -30.72 -27.57 -7.68
C ILE A 499 -31.54 -28.30 -6.63
N ASP A 500 -31.08 -29.50 -6.27
CA ASP A 500 -31.71 -30.38 -5.28
C ASP A 500 -30.65 -31.16 -4.49
N ASN A 501 -31.04 -31.76 -3.38
CA ASN A 501 -30.23 -32.68 -2.56
C ASN A 501 -28.80 -32.17 -2.27
N LEU A 502 -28.70 -31.02 -1.61
CA LEU A 502 -27.44 -30.39 -1.27
C LEU A 502 -27.00 -30.81 0.13
N ASN A 503 -25.78 -31.30 0.28
CA ASN A 503 -25.20 -31.57 1.59
C ASN A 503 -23.70 -31.30 1.60
N TRP A 504 -23.15 -31.02 2.78
CA TRP A 504 -21.71 -30.97 2.97
C TRP A 504 -21.24 -31.67 4.24
N THR A 505 -20.00 -32.16 4.19
CA THR A 505 -19.32 -32.71 5.35
C THR A 505 -18.68 -31.61 6.18
N CYS A 506 -18.55 -31.82 7.49
CA CYS A 506 -17.87 -30.87 8.37
C CYS A 506 -16.37 -30.87 8.14
N ASN A 507 -15.75 -29.72 8.39
CA ASN A 507 -14.31 -29.61 8.55
C ASN A 507 -14.01 -28.90 9.86
N ASN A 508 -14.22 -29.63 10.95
CA ASN A 508 -14.13 -29.12 12.29
C ASN A 508 -12.71 -29.33 12.86
N SER A 509 -12.07 -28.24 13.31
CA SER A 509 -10.88 -28.32 14.16
C SER A 509 -11.16 -28.95 15.53
N ALA A 510 -12.44 -29.10 15.89
CA ALA A 510 -12.92 -29.62 17.18
C ALA A 510 -13.54 -31.03 17.12
N SER A 511 -13.71 -31.65 15.94
CA SER A 511 -14.33 -32.97 15.80
C SER A 511 -13.30 -34.11 15.76
N ARG A 512 -12.42 -34.17 16.76
CA ARG A 512 -11.87 -35.46 17.24
C ARG A 512 -12.56 -35.96 18.52
N GLN A 513 -13.64 -35.33 18.97
CA GLN A 513 -14.41 -35.82 20.12
C GLN A 513 -15.91 -35.63 19.92
N SER A 514 -16.56 -36.59 19.25
CA SER A 514 -17.84 -37.19 19.67
C SER A 514 -18.46 -38.02 18.53
N GLN A 515 -17.83 -39.13 18.19
CA GLN A 515 -18.56 -40.32 17.76
C GLN A 515 -17.71 -41.54 18.11
N ALA A 516 -17.78 -41.92 19.39
CA ALA A 516 -17.41 -43.27 19.79
C ALA A 516 -18.52 -44.20 19.30
N THR A 517 -18.42 -44.62 18.04
CA THR A 517 -19.06 -45.84 17.54
C THR A 517 -17.99 -46.62 16.81
N ASN A 518 -17.46 -47.62 17.51
CA ASN A 518 -16.62 -48.73 17.05
C ASN A 518 -16.25 -48.74 15.56
N PHE A 519 -15.10 -48.16 15.22
CA PHE A 519 -14.31 -48.59 14.07
C PHE A 519 -12.85 -48.72 14.46
N THR A 520 -12.43 -49.97 14.55
CA THR A 520 -11.04 -50.43 14.48
C THR A 520 -10.37 -49.90 13.21
N ALA A 521 -9.41 -48.98 13.35
CA ALA A 521 -8.17 -48.90 12.56
C ALA A 521 -7.41 -47.61 12.91
N GLU A 522 -6.16 -47.74 13.35
CA GLU A 522 -5.18 -46.65 13.38
C GLU A 522 -5.07 -46.04 11.97
N GLN A 523 -5.46 -44.78 11.78
CA GLN A 523 -4.99 -44.00 10.63
C GLN A 523 -3.76 -43.17 11.02
N LYS A 524 -2.67 -43.52 10.33
CA LYS A 524 -1.27 -43.14 10.53
C LYS A 524 -0.97 -41.75 9.95
N GLU A 525 -1.28 -40.70 10.69
CA GLU A 525 -0.91 -39.33 10.29
C GLU A 525 0.60 -39.07 10.46
N LEU A 526 1.24 -38.43 9.48
CA LEU A 526 2.67 -38.12 9.54
C LEU A 526 2.93 -36.91 10.47
N GLN A 527 3.90 -37.02 11.39
CA GLN A 527 4.23 -35.97 12.36
C GLN A 527 5.75 -35.81 12.53
N ILE A 528 6.25 -34.58 12.69
CA ILE A 528 7.66 -34.32 13.00
C ILE A 528 7.87 -34.30 14.51
N TYR A 529 8.90 -35.00 14.99
CA TYR A 529 9.32 -34.94 16.39
C TYR A 529 10.86 -35.03 16.54
N PRO A 530 11.47 -34.39 17.54
CA PRO A 530 10.92 -33.24 18.26
C PRO A 530 10.72 -32.05 17.31
N ASN A 531 9.80 -31.14 17.65
CA ASN A 531 9.68 -29.84 16.99
C ASN A 531 9.50 -28.80 18.11
N PRO A 532 10.50 -27.93 18.40
CA PRO A 532 11.67 -27.61 17.55
C PRO A 532 12.76 -28.69 17.48
N ILE A 533 13.50 -28.70 16.36
CA ILE A 533 14.64 -29.58 16.07
C ILE A 533 15.94 -28.90 16.50
N THR A 534 16.78 -29.62 17.23
CA THR A 534 18.08 -29.11 17.73
C THR A 534 19.30 -29.80 17.11
N ASN A 535 19.14 -30.99 16.54
CA ASN A 535 20.26 -31.85 16.11
C ASN A 535 20.41 -31.95 14.59
N GLN A 536 19.83 -31.01 13.82
CA GLN A 536 19.84 -30.99 12.35
C GLN A 536 19.34 -32.32 11.71
N GLU A 537 18.45 -33.02 12.40
CA GLU A 537 17.85 -34.27 11.95
C GLU A 537 16.34 -34.26 12.25
N ILE A 538 15.52 -34.56 11.24
CA ILE A 538 14.06 -34.58 11.33
C ILE A 538 13.61 -36.02 11.52
N PHE A 539 12.92 -36.36 12.62
CA PHE A 539 12.23 -37.66 12.71
C PHE A 539 10.76 -37.51 12.33
N VAL A 540 10.27 -38.43 11.51
CA VAL A 540 8.88 -38.46 11.07
C VAL A 540 8.18 -39.70 11.63
N LYS A 541 7.17 -39.47 12.48
CA LYS A 541 6.25 -40.50 12.99
C LYS A 541 5.14 -40.71 11.96
N GLY A 542 4.64 -41.93 11.80
CA GLY A 542 3.61 -42.30 10.82
C GLY A 542 4.09 -43.28 9.76
N ASP A 543 3.35 -43.41 8.66
CA ASP A 543 3.66 -44.34 7.55
C ASP A 543 4.60 -43.72 6.52
N THR A 544 5.88 -44.02 6.63
CA THR A 544 6.92 -43.42 5.79
C THR A 544 7.39 -44.33 4.66
N GLN A 545 6.83 -45.55 4.53
CA GLN A 545 7.40 -46.60 3.67
C GLN A 545 7.30 -46.31 2.17
N ASN A 546 6.30 -45.51 1.76
CA ASN A 546 6.02 -45.20 0.36
C ASN A 546 6.52 -43.82 -0.08
N ILE A 547 7.18 -43.05 0.80
CA ILE A 547 7.60 -41.69 0.49
C ILE A 547 8.85 -41.71 -0.38
N LYS A 548 8.73 -41.19 -1.59
CA LYS A 548 9.80 -41.23 -2.61
C LYS A 548 10.66 -39.98 -2.60
N LYS A 549 10.13 -38.85 -2.14
CA LYS A 549 10.84 -37.57 -2.16
C LYS A 549 10.52 -36.72 -0.93
N ALA A 550 11.57 -36.12 -0.36
CA ALA A 550 11.45 -35.07 0.65
C ALA A 550 12.07 -33.77 0.13
N GLU A 551 11.40 -32.65 0.33
CA GLU A 551 11.89 -31.30 0.00
C GLU A 551 11.71 -30.37 1.19
N ILE A 552 12.76 -29.65 1.55
CA ILE A 552 12.73 -28.66 2.63
C ILE A 552 12.70 -27.26 2.01
N TYR A 553 11.76 -26.42 2.43
CA TYR A 553 11.59 -25.05 1.96
C TYR A 553 11.75 -24.05 3.10
N ASN A 554 12.30 -22.87 2.81
CA ASN A 554 12.15 -21.71 3.69
C ASN A 554 10.76 -21.06 3.51
N LEU A 555 10.41 -20.08 4.34
CA LEU A 555 9.09 -19.42 4.28
C LEU A 555 8.86 -18.59 3.00
N GLN A 556 9.92 -18.24 2.28
CA GLN A 556 9.85 -17.60 0.96
C GLN A 556 9.65 -18.61 -0.19
N GLY A 557 9.50 -19.91 0.10
CA GLY A 557 9.26 -20.95 -0.90
C GLY A 557 10.52 -21.41 -1.65
N LYS A 558 11.73 -21.01 -1.22
CA LYS A 558 12.99 -21.50 -1.80
C LYS A 558 13.30 -22.91 -1.28
N VAL A 559 13.56 -23.85 -2.19
CA VAL A 559 14.04 -25.20 -1.86
C VAL A 559 15.44 -25.11 -1.26
N MET A 560 15.57 -25.55 -0.01
CA MET A 560 16.82 -25.59 0.74
C MET A 560 17.54 -26.93 0.61
N GLN A 561 16.77 -28.03 0.52
CA GLN A 561 17.32 -29.38 0.35
C GLN A 561 16.29 -30.32 -0.27
N THR A 562 16.74 -31.21 -1.15
CA THR A 562 15.94 -32.29 -1.72
C THR A 562 16.60 -33.63 -1.39
N ILE A 563 15.82 -34.61 -0.93
CA ILE A 563 16.27 -35.98 -0.63
C ILE A 563 15.36 -36.96 -1.38
N ASN A 564 15.96 -37.85 -2.17
CA ASN A 564 15.25 -38.95 -2.80
C ASN A 564 15.30 -40.19 -1.90
N ASN A 565 14.17 -40.89 -1.77
CA ASN A 565 13.95 -42.02 -0.85
C ASN A 565 14.36 -41.70 0.60
N PRO A 566 13.79 -40.64 1.21
CA PRO A 566 14.25 -40.08 2.47
C PRO A 566 14.28 -41.06 3.65
N PHE A 567 13.48 -42.13 3.60
CA PHE A 567 13.33 -43.09 4.71
C PHE A 567 13.88 -44.49 4.40
N LYS A 568 14.76 -44.61 3.39
CA LYS A 568 15.37 -45.91 3.02
C LYS A 568 16.14 -46.57 4.17
N ASN A 569 16.76 -45.77 5.04
CA ASN A 569 17.64 -46.23 6.12
C ASN A 569 17.11 -45.92 7.53
N GLY A 570 15.81 -45.61 7.67
CA GLY A 570 15.20 -45.25 8.96
C GLY A 570 14.10 -44.20 8.84
N LYS A 571 13.58 -43.71 9.97
CA LYS A 571 12.51 -42.70 10.02
C LYS A 571 13.01 -41.25 10.13
N SER A 572 14.30 -41.02 9.84
CA SER A 572 14.93 -39.71 9.98
C SER A 572 15.48 -39.15 8.68
N ILE A 573 15.49 -37.82 8.57
CA ILE A 573 16.06 -37.06 7.45
C ILE A 573 17.15 -36.14 8.00
N LYS A 574 18.38 -36.33 7.53
CA LYS A 574 19.50 -35.43 7.87
C LYS A 574 19.44 -34.14 7.07
N ILE A 575 19.56 -33.02 7.78
CA ILE A 575 19.48 -31.67 7.23
C ILE A 575 20.90 -31.13 6.98
N LYS A 576 21.13 -30.45 5.86
CA LYS A 576 22.36 -29.68 5.60
C LYS A 576 22.30 -28.35 6.33
N SER A 577 23.23 -28.07 7.25
CA SER A 577 23.45 -26.81 7.99
C SER A 577 22.46 -25.68 7.71
N LEU A 578 21.20 -25.85 8.12
CA LEU A 578 20.18 -24.82 8.03
C LEU A 578 20.31 -23.91 9.24
N LEU A 579 20.19 -22.60 9.01
CA LEU A 579 20.20 -21.61 10.08
C LEU A 579 18.95 -21.76 10.96
N GLN A 580 18.98 -21.16 12.15
CA GLN A 580 17.82 -21.08 13.04
C GLN A 580 16.64 -20.43 12.31
N GLY A 581 15.45 -21.03 12.38
CA GLY A 581 14.29 -20.52 11.64
C GLY A 581 13.16 -21.54 11.45
N VAL A 582 12.13 -21.11 10.71
CA VAL A 582 10.94 -21.91 10.42
C VAL A 582 11.01 -22.42 8.99
N TYR A 583 10.71 -23.71 8.80
CA TYR A 583 10.82 -24.42 7.54
C TYR A 583 9.59 -25.30 7.27
N ILE A 584 9.41 -25.67 6.01
CA ILE A 584 8.38 -26.62 5.56
C ILE A 584 9.08 -27.85 4.98
N LEU A 585 8.74 -29.03 5.49
CA LEU A 585 9.10 -30.32 4.93
C LEU A 585 7.93 -30.83 4.08
N LYS A 586 8.15 -30.97 2.78
CA LYS A 586 7.22 -31.60 1.85
C LYS A 586 7.63 -33.05 1.62
N LEU A 587 6.70 -33.98 1.83
CA LEU A 587 6.86 -35.42 1.63
C LEU A 587 5.78 -35.87 0.64
N ASP A 588 6.14 -35.96 -0.64
CA ASP A 588 5.21 -36.17 -1.75
C ASP A 588 3.94 -35.27 -1.67
N GLU A 589 2.79 -35.82 -1.26
CA GLU A 589 1.50 -35.10 -1.13
C GLU A 589 1.27 -34.46 0.27
N SER A 590 2.15 -34.72 1.23
CA SER A 590 2.06 -34.19 2.61
C SER A 590 3.03 -33.03 2.84
N SER A 591 2.64 -32.05 3.66
CA SER A 591 3.50 -30.93 4.06
C SER A 591 3.46 -30.74 5.57
N LEU A 592 4.63 -30.69 6.20
CA LEU A 592 4.81 -30.62 7.65
C LEU A 592 5.69 -29.41 8.00
N LYS A 593 5.28 -28.59 8.97
CA LYS A 593 6.03 -27.43 9.42
C LYS A 593 6.96 -27.82 10.57
N PHE A 594 8.21 -27.33 10.55
CA PHE A 594 9.13 -27.51 11.67
C PHE A 594 9.99 -26.27 11.93
N VAL A 595 10.55 -26.19 13.13
CA VAL A 595 11.41 -25.09 13.59
C VAL A 595 12.79 -25.65 13.90
N ILE A 596 13.86 -25.01 13.41
CA ILE A 596 15.24 -25.27 13.83
C ILE A 596 15.60 -24.24 14.89
N LYS A 597 16.06 -24.72 16.04
CA LYS A 597 16.52 -23.90 17.16
C LYS A 597 18.02 -23.70 17.15
#